data_AF-A0A7X2PKU3-F1
#
_entry.id   AF-A0A7X2PKU3-F1
#
_cell.length_a   1.000
_cell.length_b   1.000
_cell.length_c   1.000
_cell.angle_alpha   90.00
_cell.angle_beta   90.00
_cell.angle_gamma   90.00
#
_symmetry.space_group_name_H-M   'P 1'
#
loop_
_entity.id
_entity.type
_entity.pdbx_description
1 polymer ?
#
loop_
_entity_poly.entity_id
_entity_poly.type
_entity_poly.pdbx_seq_one_letter_code
_entity_poly.pdbx_strand_id
1 'polypeptide(L)'
;MRKIAIVSLLAAGSAFASSIAIGGDPRVDPSRFRITEFATGLNSPYGMQMLGDGSLLVGVSQGFFGTPGNLVRFTDTNHDGIADGPGTLVFSNLPRIMTSVRRAGDLVLTMSDNGGQPVISVLRPGANPTAT
;
A
#
# COMPACT_ATOMS: atom_id res chain seq x y z
N MET A 1 24.80 -45.08 27.75
CA MET A 1 24.90 -43.83 26.97
C MET A 1 24.11 -43.98 25.67
N ARG A 2 22.92 -43.38 25.56
CA ARG A 2 22.12 -43.34 24.33
C ARG A 2 22.21 -41.92 23.74
N LYS A 3 22.75 -41.80 22.52
CA LYS A 3 22.87 -40.52 21.79
C LYS A 3 21.49 -40.11 21.29
N ILE A 4 21.05 -38.90 21.64
CA ILE A 4 19.86 -38.24 21.11
C ILE A 4 20.29 -37.49 19.86
N ALA A 5 19.66 -37.77 18.71
CA ALA A 5 19.81 -36.96 17.50
C ALA A 5 18.59 -36.03 17.41
N ILE A 6 18.82 -34.72 17.47
CA ILE A 6 17.82 -33.70 17.20
C ILE A 6 17.83 -33.46 15.70
N VAL A 7 16.71 -33.72 15.03
CA VAL A 7 16.50 -33.31 13.64
C VAL A 7 15.68 -32.02 13.67
N SER A 8 16.33 -30.90 13.37
CA SER A 8 15.65 -29.62 13.16
C SER A 8 15.08 -29.59 11.74
N LEU A 9 13.75 -29.61 11.63
CA LEU A 9 13.04 -29.41 10.37
C LEU A 9 12.88 -27.91 10.14
N LEU A 10 13.67 -27.32 9.22
CA LEU A 10 13.34 -26.01 8.67
C LEU A 10 12.13 -26.17 7.75
N ALA A 11 10.96 -25.71 8.20
CA ALA A 11 9.85 -25.44 7.31
C ALA A 11 10.16 -24.14 6.56
N ALA A 12 10.67 -24.25 5.33
CA ALA A 12 10.70 -23.12 4.41
C ALA A 12 9.24 -22.79 4.06
N GLY A 13 8.73 -21.69 4.61
CA GLY A 13 7.42 -21.16 4.25
C GLY A 13 7.43 -20.78 2.78
N SER A 14 6.73 -21.56 1.94
CA SER A 14 6.49 -21.20 0.56
C SER A 14 5.45 -20.10 0.55
N ALA A 15 5.88 -18.84 0.44
CA ALA A 15 4.99 -17.75 0.12
C ALA A 15 4.51 -17.95 -1.31
N PHE A 16 3.23 -18.26 -1.49
CA PHE A 16 2.60 -18.28 -2.80
C PHE A 16 2.51 -16.84 -3.31
N ALA A 17 3.48 -16.41 -4.12
CA ALA A 17 3.28 -15.28 -5.00
C ALA A 17 2.20 -15.70 -6.02
N SER A 18 0.95 -15.29 -5.79
CA SER A 18 -0.09 -15.45 -6.81
C SER A 18 0.22 -14.48 -7.96
N SER A 19 0.87 -15.01 -9.00
CA SER A 19 1.22 -14.24 -10.19
C SER A 19 -0.05 -13.74 -10.88
N ILE A 20 -0.14 -12.44 -11.14
CA ILE A 20 -0.99 -11.94 -12.22
C ILE A 20 -0.43 -12.54 -13.52
N ALA A 21 -1.24 -13.28 -14.27
CA ALA A 21 -0.89 -13.64 -15.62
C ALA A 21 -0.95 -12.37 -16.50
N ILE A 22 0.20 -11.74 -16.76
CA ILE A 22 0.31 -10.71 -17.80
C ILE A 22 0.61 -11.44 -19.11
N GLY A 23 -0.37 -11.52 -20.02
CA GLY A 23 -0.24 -12.25 -21.29
C GLY A 23 -1.59 -12.68 -21.86
N GLY A 24 -1.56 -13.42 -22.97
CA GLY A 24 -2.77 -13.98 -23.64
C GLY A 24 -3.15 -13.31 -24.97
N ASP A 25 -2.59 -12.14 -25.27
CA ASP A 25 -2.65 -11.50 -26.60
C ASP A 25 -1.25 -11.58 -27.26
N PRO A 26 -1.13 -11.97 -28.55
CA PRO A 26 0.15 -12.04 -29.26
C PRO A 26 0.98 -10.74 -29.28
N ARG A 27 0.37 -9.59 -29.00
CA ARG A 27 1.05 -8.28 -28.92
C ARG A 27 1.69 -8.02 -27.56
N VAL A 28 1.37 -8.83 -26.55
CA VAL A 28 1.97 -8.72 -25.21
C VAL A 28 3.12 -9.72 -25.13
N ASP A 29 4.32 -9.22 -24.88
CA ASP A 29 5.48 -10.04 -24.52
C ASP A 29 5.57 -10.11 -22.98
N PRO A 30 5.13 -11.22 -22.35
CA PRO A 30 5.10 -11.36 -20.90
C PRO A 30 6.49 -11.24 -20.26
N SER A 31 7.54 -11.61 -21.00
CA SER A 31 8.92 -11.62 -20.50
C SER A 31 9.46 -10.22 -20.17
N ARG A 32 8.78 -9.17 -20.67
CA ARG A 32 9.09 -7.77 -20.37
C ARG A 32 8.55 -7.30 -19.02
N PHE A 33 7.73 -8.10 -18.35
CA PHE A 33 7.11 -7.76 -17.08
C PHE A 33 7.64 -8.66 -15.99
N ARG A 34 7.93 -8.06 -14.83
CA ARG A 34 8.24 -8.77 -13.59
C ARG A 34 7.24 -8.33 -12.53
N ILE A 35 6.82 -9.28 -11.71
CA ILE A 35 6.02 -8.98 -10.52
C ILE A 35 6.98 -8.91 -9.35
N THR A 36 7.02 -7.75 -8.70
CA THR A 36 7.75 -7.54 -7.45
C THR A 36 6.75 -7.19 -6.37
N GLU A 37 6.78 -7.91 -5.26
CA GLU A 37 5.99 -7.58 -4.09
C GLU A 37 6.65 -6.40 -3.35
N PHE A 38 6.17 -5.19 -3.66
CA PHE A 38 6.77 -3.96 -3.13
C PHE A 38 6.57 -3.81 -1.61
N ALA A 39 5.39 -4.13 -1.08
CA ALA A 39 5.10 -4.06 0.35
C ALA A 39 4.00 -5.06 0.74
N THR A 40 4.06 -5.58 1.97
CA THR A 40 3.09 -6.56 2.51
C THR A 40 2.50 -6.11 3.84
N GLY A 41 1.46 -6.81 4.30
CA GLY A 41 0.83 -6.55 5.60
C GLY A 41 -0.03 -5.28 5.64
N LEU A 42 -0.39 -4.71 4.48
CA LEU A 42 -1.26 -3.55 4.41
C LEU A 42 -2.68 -3.90 4.89
N ASN A 43 -3.27 -3.04 5.71
CA ASN A 43 -4.65 -3.19 6.13
C ASN A 43 -5.59 -2.61 5.05
N SER A 44 -6.28 -3.47 4.29
CA SER A 44 -7.24 -3.07 3.25
C SER A 44 -6.77 -1.87 2.38
N PRO A 45 -5.75 -2.06 1.51
CA PRO A 45 -5.29 -1.02 0.60
C PRO A 45 -6.25 -0.84 -0.58
N TYR A 46 -6.46 0.40 -1.02
CA TYR A 46 -7.41 0.70 -2.11
C TYR A 46 -6.82 1.58 -3.22
N GLY A 47 -6.33 2.78 -2.87
CA GLY A 47 -5.79 3.74 -3.83
C GLY A 47 -4.33 4.05 -3.55
N MET A 48 -3.53 4.24 -4.59
CA MET A 48 -2.12 4.64 -4.45
C MET A 48 -1.73 5.75 -5.43
N GLN A 49 -0.71 6.51 -5.03
CA GLN A 49 -0.12 7.60 -5.82
C GLN A 49 1.39 7.62 -5.61
N MET A 50 2.16 7.54 -6.70
CA MET A 50 3.60 7.81 -6.65
C MET A 50 3.85 9.29 -6.47
N LEU A 51 4.76 9.65 -5.56
CA LEU A 51 5.16 11.01 -5.27
C LEU A 51 6.39 11.40 -6.08
N GLY A 52 6.73 12.70 -6.08
CA GLY A 52 7.84 13.23 -6.88
C GLY A 52 9.22 12.71 -6.48
N ASP A 53 9.36 12.17 -5.27
CA ASP A 53 10.59 11.56 -4.77
C ASP A 53 10.62 10.03 -4.91
N GLY A 54 9.72 9.45 -5.72
CA GLY A 54 9.65 8.02 -5.98
C GLY A 54 8.92 7.21 -4.90
N SER A 55 8.64 7.79 -3.74
CA SER A 55 7.86 7.11 -2.69
C SER A 55 6.41 6.88 -3.10
N LEU A 56 5.76 5.86 -2.54
CA LEU A 56 4.35 5.55 -2.76
C LEU A 56 3.49 6.01 -1.59
N LEU A 57 2.46 6.80 -1.87
CA LEU A 57 1.41 7.15 -0.93
C LEU A 57 0.20 6.24 -1.16
N VAL A 58 -0.20 5.50 -0.14
CA VAL A 58 -1.26 4.48 -0.22
C VAL A 58 -2.38 4.81 0.75
N GLY A 59 -3.61 4.83 0.24
CA GLY A 59 -4.83 4.90 1.01
C GLY A 59 -5.22 3.53 1.54
N VAL A 60 -5.29 3.43 2.87
CA VAL A 60 -5.65 2.20 3.59
C VAL A 60 -6.87 2.45 4.47
N SER A 61 -7.72 1.45 4.65
CA SER A 61 -8.84 1.50 5.59
C SER A 61 -8.59 0.55 6.75
N GLN A 62 -9.11 0.84 7.95
CA GLN A 62 -8.91 -0.02 9.13
C GLN A 62 -9.75 -1.31 9.08
N GLY A 63 -9.51 -2.16 8.08
CA GLY A 63 -10.33 -3.31 7.71
C GLY A 63 -11.32 -2.99 6.57
N PHE A 64 -11.99 -4.02 6.05
CA PHE A 64 -12.85 -3.92 4.85
C PHE A 64 -14.05 -2.97 5.00
N PHE A 65 -14.55 -2.81 6.23
CA PHE A 65 -15.59 -1.83 6.61
C PHE A 65 -15.06 -0.78 7.60
N GLY A 66 -13.73 -0.69 7.71
CA GLY A 66 -13.04 0.05 8.75
C GLY A 66 -13.12 1.55 8.61
N THR A 67 -13.32 2.22 9.74
CA THR A 67 -13.02 3.64 9.93
C THR A 67 -11.86 3.78 10.93
N PRO A 68 -11.05 4.84 10.84
CA PRO A 68 -10.98 5.80 9.75
C PRO A 68 -10.15 5.30 8.56
N GLY A 69 -10.29 5.97 7.42
CA GLY A 69 -9.31 5.89 6.33
C GLY A 69 -8.01 6.58 6.72
N ASN A 70 -6.89 6.10 6.19
CA ASN A 70 -5.56 6.62 6.47
C ASN A 70 -4.71 6.69 5.21
N LEU A 71 -3.65 7.50 5.24
CA LEU A 71 -2.59 7.52 4.24
C LEU A 71 -1.30 7.00 4.85
N VAL A 72 -0.72 5.99 4.22
CA VAL A 72 0.56 5.40 4.59
C VAL A 72 1.55 5.62 3.45
N ARG A 73 2.74 6.11 3.78
CA ARG A 73 3.83 6.35 2.84
C ARG A 73 4.87 5.24 2.90
N PHE A 74 5.21 4.68 1.76
CA PHE A 74 6.25 3.67 1.60
C PHE A 74 7.42 4.25 0.80
N THR A 75 8.64 3.97 1.22
CA THR A 75 9.89 4.43 0.61
C THR A 75 10.71 3.23 0.19
N ASP A 76 11.42 3.35 -0.93
CA ASP A 76 12.44 2.41 -1.40
C ASP A 76 13.69 3.25 -1.71
N THR A 77 14.56 3.36 -0.71
CA THR A 77 15.75 4.23 -0.74
C THR A 77 16.91 3.51 -1.41
N ASN A 78 16.93 2.18 -1.33
CA ASN A 78 18.00 1.36 -1.89
C ASN A 78 17.75 1.00 -3.37
N HIS A 79 16.55 1.30 -3.89
CA HIS A 79 16.08 1.08 -5.26
C HIS A 79 16.06 -0.40 -5.68
N ASP A 80 15.81 -1.31 -4.75
CA ASP A 80 15.68 -2.74 -5.04
C ASP A 80 14.27 -3.15 -5.49
N GLY A 81 13.32 -2.22 -5.48
CA GLY A 81 11.93 -2.44 -5.84
C GLY A 81 11.09 -2.97 -4.68
N ILE A 82 11.57 -2.89 -3.45
CA ILE A 82 10.90 -3.29 -2.20
C ILE A 82 10.90 -2.09 -1.24
N ALA A 83 9.79 -1.89 -0.55
CA ALA A 83 9.72 -0.87 0.48
C ALA A 83 10.68 -1.19 1.64
N ASP A 84 11.41 -0.19 2.12
CA ASP A 84 12.37 -0.30 3.23
C ASP A 84 11.73 -0.63 4.59
N GLY A 85 10.41 -0.82 4.65
CA GLY A 85 9.70 -1.11 5.89
C GLY A 85 8.17 -1.11 5.74
N PRO A 86 7.45 -1.16 6.87
CA PRO A 86 5.98 -1.31 6.91
C PRO A 86 5.21 -0.07 6.46
N GLY A 87 5.91 0.98 6.02
CA GLY A 87 5.34 2.28 5.71
C GLY A 87 5.10 3.16 6.94
N THR A 88 5.00 4.46 6.68
CA THR A 88 4.80 5.51 7.70
C THR A 88 3.40 6.08 7.58
N LEU A 89 2.61 6.08 8.67
CA LEU A 89 1.33 6.79 8.71
C LEU A 89 1.58 8.31 8.59
N VAL A 90 1.11 8.92 7.51
CA VAL A 90 1.30 10.36 7.25
C VAL A 90 0.02 11.17 7.37
N PHE A 91 -1.14 10.52 7.34
CA PHE A 91 -2.43 11.16 7.62
C PHE A 91 -3.44 10.12 8.11
N SER A 92 -4.31 10.53 9.04
CA SER A 92 -5.35 9.68 9.62
C SER A 92 -6.68 10.42 9.68
N ASN A 93 -7.74 9.72 10.10
CA ASN A 93 -9.08 10.31 10.23
C ASN A 93 -9.71 10.76 8.91
N LEU A 94 -9.33 10.11 7.79
CA LEU A 94 -10.09 10.28 6.56
C LEU A 94 -11.44 9.57 6.68
N PRO A 95 -12.44 10.03 5.90
CA PRO A 95 -13.71 9.35 5.88
C PRO A 95 -13.53 7.89 5.43
N ARG A 96 -13.88 6.96 6.32
CA ARG A 96 -14.15 5.53 6.09
C ARG A 96 -13.34 4.84 4.98
N ILE A 97 -14.02 4.19 4.01
CA ILE A 97 -13.41 3.26 3.07
C ILE A 97 -12.75 4.08 1.98
N MET A 98 -11.42 4.06 1.95
CA MET A 98 -10.63 4.68 0.90
C MET A 98 -10.95 4.03 -0.45
N THR A 99 -11.02 4.82 -1.52
CA THR A 99 -11.23 4.30 -2.88
C THR A 99 -10.27 4.91 -3.89
N SER A 100 -9.68 6.08 -3.58
CA SER A 100 -8.70 6.71 -4.45
C SER A 100 -7.77 7.64 -3.68
N VAL A 101 -6.54 7.75 -4.16
CA VAL A 101 -5.55 8.76 -3.77
C VAL A 101 -4.96 9.33 -5.05
N ARG A 102 -4.93 10.66 -5.17
CA ARG A 102 -4.38 11.38 -6.34
C ARG A 102 -3.60 12.60 -5.89
N ARG A 103 -2.56 12.96 -6.64
CA ARG A 103 -1.85 14.24 -6.48
C ARG A 103 -2.28 15.22 -7.57
N ALA A 104 -2.52 16.47 -7.18
CA ALA A 104 -2.74 17.58 -8.12
C ALA A 104 -1.92 18.79 -7.67
N GLY A 105 -0.76 19.00 -8.29
CA GLY A 105 0.23 19.97 -7.81
C GLY A 105 0.63 19.67 -6.36
N ASP A 106 0.39 20.61 -5.46
CA ASP A 106 0.67 20.45 -4.03
C ASP A 106 -0.48 19.82 -3.25
N LEU A 107 -1.60 19.47 -3.91
CA LEU A 107 -2.74 18.86 -3.25
C LEU A 107 -2.65 17.32 -3.26
N VAL A 108 -3.10 16.71 -2.17
CA VAL A 108 -3.47 15.30 -2.16
C VAL A 108 -4.99 15.21 -2.10
N LEU A 109 -5.59 14.59 -3.10
CA LEU A 109 -7.02 14.34 -3.17
C LEU A 109 -7.26 12.89 -2.78
N THR A 110 -8.18 12.69 -1.85
CA THR A 110 -8.62 11.35 -1.46
C THR A 110 -10.10 11.20 -1.78
N MET A 111 -10.49 10.02 -2.23
CA MET A 111 -11.88 9.65 -2.37
C MET A 111 -12.18 8.50 -1.42
N SER A 112 -13.38 8.52 -0.87
CA SER A 112 -13.83 7.53 0.09
C SER A 112 -15.33 7.31 0.03
N ASP A 113 -15.79 6.11 0.35
CA ASP A 113 -17.21 5.84 0.61
C ASP A 113 -17.53 6.01 2.11
N ASN A 114 -18.33 7.02 2.43
CA ASN A 114 -18.78 7.34 3.79
C ASN A 114 -20.22 6.89 4.06
N GLY A 115 -20.56 5.62 3.78
CA GLY A 115 -21.89 5.09 4.09
C GLY A 115 -22.83 5.07 2.92
N GLY A 116 -22.34 4.83 1.71
CA GLY A 116 -23.09 5.08 0.49
C GLY A 116 -23.15 6.57 0.14
N GLN A 117 -22.35 7.39 0.83
CA GLN A 117 -22.18 8.82 0.56
C GLN A 117 -20.71 9.05 0.18
N PRO A 118 -20.34 8.95 -1.11
CA PRO A 118 -18.97 9.19 -1.53
C PRO A 118 -18.53 10.63 -1.24
N VAL A 119 -17.34 10.77 -0.68
CA VAL A 119 -16.73 12.06 -0.33
C VAL A 119 -15.38 12.19 -1.01
N ILE A 120 -15.07 13.40 -1.48
CA ILE A 120 -13.73 13.81 -1.89
C ILE A 120 -13.18 14.72 -0.80
N SER A 121 -12.01 14.38 -0.25
CA SER A 121 -11.27 15.26 0.66
C SER A 121 -10.04 15.82 -0.04
N VAL A 122 -9.74 17.09 0.22
CA VAL A 122 -8.57 17.79 -0.31
C VAL A 122 -7.64 18.11 0.84
N LEU A 123 -6.48 17.46 0.83
CA LEU A 123 -5.40 17.65 1.79
C LEU A 123 -4.42 18.67 1.20
N ARG A 124 -4.12 19.71 1.98
CA ARG A 124 -3.07 20.69 1.67
C ARG A 124 -1.89 20.45 2.62
N PRO A 125 -0.67 20.30 2.10
CA PRO A 125 0.54 20.39 2.90
C PRO A 125 0.61 21.79 3.53
N GLY A 126 0.65 21.87 4.86
CA GLY A 126 0.69 23.13 5.60
C GLY A 126 0.37 22.93 7.08
N ALA A 127 0.62 23.95 7.91
CA ALA A 127 0.19 23.92 9.30
C ALA A 127 -1.32 23.65 9.36
N ASN A 128 -1.75 22.72 10.23
CA ASN A 128 -3.16 22.47 10.49
C ASN A 128 -3.87 23.83 10.71
N PRO A 129 -5.08 24.05 10.17
CA PRO A 129 -5.89 25.17 10.60
C PRO A 129 -6.00 25.07 12.13
N THR A 130 -5.36 25.98 12.85
CA THR A 130 -5.61 26.15 14.27
C THR A 130 -7.09 26.49 14.38
N ALA A 131 -7.86 25.59 14.99
CA ALA A 131 -9.22 25.89 15.38
C ALA A 131 -9.18 27.15 16.26
N THR A 132 -9.78 28.23 15.77
CA THR A 132 -10.11 29.42 16.56
C THR A 132 -11.37 29.17 17.37
#